data_AF-A0AA43L1G3-F1
#
_entry.id   AF-A0AA43L1G3-F1
#
_cell.length_a   1.000
_cell.length_b   1.000
_cell.length_c   1.000
_cell.angle_alpha   90.00
_cell.angle_beta   90.00
_cell.angle_gamma   90.00
#
_symmetry.space_group_name_H-M   'P 1'
#
loop_
_entity.id
_entity.type
_entity.pdbx_description
1 polymer ?
#
loop_
_entity_poly.entity_id
_entity_poly.type
_entity_poly.pdbx_seq_one_letter_code
_entity_poly.pdbx_strand_id
1 'polypeptide(L)'
;MDPFDEIVIKNYLSLSFIISRLEYRKKILRRDFYFQNMATHIEYRKVYNDQFEMVTKGFRPDNEVEELLLNLDSIDRRIQRYVFRKKHFSRFLATLTTQERNFLVSYPLTNCPEYLIKKTLDEINEIETALCFREGIEPEETDCTDDVDSNLERMYDFFAI
;
A
#
# COMPACT_ATOMS: atom_id res chain seq x y z
N MET A 1 16.62 -19.37 -4.47
CA MET A 1 15.83 -18.12 -4.42
C MET A 1 14.48 -18.47 -3.82
N ASP A 2 14.10 -17.81 -2.73
CA ASP A 2 12.79 -17.96 -2.13
C ASP A 2 11.74 -17.32 -3.07
N PRO A 3 10.58 -17.96 -3.35
CA PRO A 3 9.46 -17.32 -4.05
C PRO A 3 9.09 -15.93 -3.48
N PHE A 4 9.35 -15.74 -2.19
CA PHE A 4 9.14 -14.48 -1.51
C PHE A 4 10.02 -13.33 -2.02
N ASP A 5 11.31 -13.59 -2.20
CA ASP A 5 12.31 -12.61 -2.67
C ASP A 5 11.91 -12.03 -4.03
N GLU A 6 11.40 -12.91 -4.91
CA GLU A 6 10.96 -12.53 -6.26
C GLU A 6 9.79 -11.56 -6.21
N ILE A 7 8.83 -11.81 -5.31
CA ILE A 7 7.65 -10.94 -5.12
C ILE A 7 8.08 -9.57 -4.60
N VAL A 8 9.00 -9.52 -3.62
CA VAL A 8 9.48 -8.27 -3.02
C VAL A 8 10.18 -7.41 -4.07
N ILE A 9 11.12 -7.98 -4.83
CA ILE A 9 11.83 -7.26 -5.89
C ILE A 9 10.85 -6.76 -6.96
N LYS A 10 9.88 -7.58 -7.35
CA LYS A 10 8.85 -7.21 -8.33
C LYS A 10 7.95 -6.06 -7.85
N ASN A 11 7.60 -6.05 -6.57
CA ASN A 11 6.85 -4.95 -5.97
C ASN A 11 7.64 -3.64 -6.06
N TYR A 12 8.94 -3.70 -5.79
CA TYR A 12 9.85 -2.56 -5.91
C TYR A 12 10.01 -2.06 -7.35
N LEU A 13 10.09 -2.96 -8.32
CA LEU A 13 10.12 -2.61 -9.75
C LEU A 13 8.79 -1.97 -10.21
N SER A 14 7.68 -2.30 -9.57
CA SER A 14 6.33 -1.81 -9.92
C SER A 14 5.85 -0.60 -9.11
N LEU A 15 6.71 0.03 -8.28
CA LEU A 15 6.35 1.17 -7.44
C LEU A 15 5.70 2.33 -8.22
N SER A 16 6.17 2.63 -9.43
CA SER A 16 5.58 3.68 -10.27
C SER A 16 4.12 3.41 -10.61
N PHE A 17 3.78 2.15 -10.89
CA PHE A 17 2.42 1.73 -11.18
C PHE A 17 1.54 1.81 -9.93
N ILE A 18 2.07 1.36 -8.79
CA ILE A 18 1.35 1.40 -7.50
C ILE A 18 1.01 2.84 -7.12
N ILE A 19 1.96 3.78 -7.24
CA ILE A 19 1.74 5.21 -6.98
C ILE A 19 0.63 5.75 -7.90
N SER A 20 0.72 5.47 -9.21
CA SER A 20 -0.27 5.93 -10.18
C SER A 20 -1.68 5.37 -9.88
N ARG A 21 -1.76 4.12 -9.43
CA ARG A 21 -3.02 3.47 -9.02
C ARG A 21 -3.62 4.12 -7.77
N LEU A 22 -2.78 4.50 -6.80
CA LEU A 22 -3.23 5.21 -5.59
C LEU A 22 -3.72 6.62 -5.91
N GLU A 23 -3.01 7.36 -6.77
CA GLU A 23 -3.45 8.67 -7.25
C GLU A 23 -4.78 8.59 -8.00
N TYR A 24 -4.97 7.55 -8.81
CA TYR A 24 -6.23 7.30 -9.49
C TYR A 24 -7.36 6.98 -8.50
N ARG A 25 -7.11 6.12 -7.50
CA ARG A 25 -8.07 5.83 -6.42
C ARG A 25 -8.47 7.10 -5.66
N LYS A 26 -7.51 7.98 -5.35
CA LYS A 26 -7.76 9.28 -4.73
C LYS A 26 -8.72 10.13 -5.56
N LYS A 27 -8.52 10.18 -6.89
CA LYS A 27 -9.40 10.90 -7.82
C LYS A 27 -10.81 10.31 -7.86
N ILE A 28 -10.92 8.98 -7.91
CA ILE A 28 -12.22 8.28 -7.88
C ILE A 28 -12.97 8.62 -6.59
N LEU A 29 -12.34 8.49 -5.43
CA LEU A 29 -13.01 8.77 -4.14
C LEU A 29 -13.58 10.18 -4.07
N ARG A 30 -12.81 11.18 -4.51
CA ARG A 30 -13.31 12.56 -4.60
C ARG A 30 -14.50 12.66 -5.54
N ARG A 31 -14.36 12.07 -6.72
CA ARG A 31 -15.39 12.10 -7.77
C ARG A 31 -16.69 11.48 -7.27
N ASP A 32 -16.61 10.31 -6.66
CA ASP A 32 -17.76 9.56 -6.18
C ASP A 32 -18.44 10.30 -5.03
N PHE A 33 -17.68 10.94 -4.13
CA PHE A 33 -18.21 11.83 -3.10
C PHE A 33 -18.96 13.04 -3.70
N TYR A 34 -18.45 13.68 -4.76
CA TYR A 34 -19.14 14.81 -5.38
C TYR A 34 -20.36 14.41 -6.22
N PHE A 35 -20.44 13.14 -6.67
CA PHE A 35 -21.60 12.60 -7.38
C PHE A 35 -22.65 11.97 -6.47
N GLN A 36 -22.40 11.89 -5.16
CA GLN A 36 -23.38 11.34 -4.24
C GLN A 36 -24.64 12.21 -4.17
N ASN A 37 -25.79 11.57 -4.03
CA ASN A 37 -27.04 12.28 -3.85
C ASN A 37 -27.11 12.82 -2.41
N MET A 38 -27.07 14.14 -2.26
CA MET A 38 -27.17 14.81 -0.96
C MET A 38 -28.62 14.98 -0.48
N ALA A 39 -29.59 14.39 -1.19
CA ALA A 39 -31.00 14.47 -0.83
C ALA A 39 -31.35 13.59 0.38
N THR A 40 -32.38 14.02 1.09
CA THR A 40 -33.00 13.25 2.16
C THR A 40 -33.79 12.09 1.57
N HIS A 41 -33.61 10.88 2.08
CA HIS A 41 -34.37 9.70 1.68
C HIS A 41 -34.92 8.96 2.91
N ILE A 42 -35.86 8.07 2.67
CA ILE A 42 -36.46 7.23 3.70
C ILE A 42 -35.70 5.89 3.73
N GLU A 43 -35.20 5.50 4.89
CA GLU A 43 -34.54 4.22 5.13
C GLU A 43 -35.34 3.41 6.16
N TYR A 44 -35.51 2.11 5.93
CA TYR A 44 -36.14 1.21 6.89
C TYR A 44 -35.05 0.58 7.77
N ARG A 45 -34.97 0.99 9.03
CA ARG A 45 -34.01 0.45 9.99
C ARG A 45 -34.64 -0.73 10.74
N LYS A 46 -33.95 -1.86 10.75
CA LYS A 46 -34.33 -3.03 11.55
C LYS A 46 -34.02 -2.76 13.03
N VAL A 47 -35.02 -2.93 13.89
CA VAL A 47 -34.92 -2.80 15.35
C VAL A 47 -35.08 -4.20 15.98
N TYR A 48 -34.79 -4.32 17.28
CA TYR A 48 -35.01 -5.55 18.04
C TYR A 48 -36.41 -6.13 17.79
N ASN A 49 -36.51 -7.47 17.76
CA ASN A 49 -37.73 -8.24 17.49
C ASN A 49 -38.28 -8.13 16.05
N ASP A 50 -37.41 -8.05 15.03
CA ASP A 50 -37.79 -8.07 13.60
C ASP A 50 -38.76 -6.95 13.17
N GLN A 51 -38.84 -5.87 13.94
CA GLN A 51 -39.62 -4.68 13.59
C GLN A 51 -38.80 -3.73 12.72
N PHE A 52 -39.46 -3.07 11.77
CA PHE A 52 -38.83 -2.07 10.90
C PHE A 52 -39.40 -0.69 11.22
N GLU A 53 -38.50 0.24 11.55
CA GLU A 53 -38.84 1.65 11.71
C GLU A 53 -38.48 2.43 10.46
N MET A 54 -39.40 3.29 10.02
CA MET A 54 -39.18 4.19 8.91
C MET A 54 -38.48 5.45 9.42
N VAL A 55 -37.21 5.63 9.06
CA VAL A 55 -36.42 6.79 9.46
C VAL A 55 -36.07 7.64 8.26
N THR A 56 -36.13 8.96 8.43
CA THR A 56 -35.69 9.91 7.42
C THR A 56 -34.19 10.15 7.58
N LYS A 57 -33.40 9.73 6.59
CA LYS A 57 -31.95 9.91 6.57
C LYS A 57 -31.57 11.01 5.59
N GLY A 58 -31.00 12.09 6.12
CA GLY A 58 -30.37 13.14 5.33
C GLY A 58 -28.89 12.91 5.16
N PHE A 59 -28.31 13.52 4.13
CA PHE A 59 -26.87 13.67 4.02
C PHE A 59 -26.35 14.45 5.24
N ARG A 60 -25.32 13.93 5.90
CA ARG A 60 -24.69 14.56 7.07
C ARG A 60 -23.30 15.07 6.68
N PRO A 61 -23.17 16.34 6.23
CA PRO A 61 -21.90 16.86 5.76
C PRO A 61 -20.77 16.67 6.77
N ASP A 62 -21.06 16.87 8.06
CA ASP A 62 -20.06 16.78 9.13
C ASP A 62 -19.36 15.41 9.15
N ASN A 63 -20.14 14.32 9.10
CA ASN A 63 -19.60 12.96 9.14
C ASN A 63 -19.01 12.53 7.79
N GLU A 64 -19.73 12.79 6.69
CA GLU A 64 -19.38 12.29 5.37
C GLU A 64 -18.13 13.01 4.81
N VAL A 65 -18.00 14.32 5.08
CA VAL A 65 -16.79 15.07 4.72
C VAL A 65 -15.61 14.65 5.58
N GLU A 66 -15.80 14.46 6.89
CA GLU A 66 -14.75 13.98 7.78
C GLU A 66 -14.23 12.61 7.34
N GLU A 67 -15.12 11.66 7.05
CA GLU A 67 -14.76 10.34 6.55
C GLU A 67 -13.98 10.42 5.22
N LEU A 68 -14.41 11.27 4.30
CA LEU A 68 -13.68 11.52 3.06
C LEU A 68 -12.26 12.04 3.36
N LEU A 69 -12.12 13.03 4.24
CA LEU A 69 -10.82 13.63 4.56
C LEU A 69 -9.88 12.61 5.20
N LEU A 70 -10.35 11.79 6.14
CA LEU A 70 -9.57 10.71 6.75
C LEU A 70 -9.11 9.68 5.70
N ASN A 71 -10.00 9.30 4.79
CA ASN A 71 -9.66 8.37 3.70
C ASN A 71 -8.64 8.97 2.73
N LEU A 72 -8.75 10.26 2.40
CA LEU A 72 -7.80 10.96 1.54
C LEU A 72 -6.43 11.09 2.21
N ASP A 73 -6.38 11.42 3.51
CA ASP A 73 -5.13 11.52 4.27
C ASP A 73 -4.42 10.17 4.35
N SER A 74 -5.16 9.09 4.61
CA SER A 74 -4.62 7.72 4.58
C SER A 74 -3.98 7.37 3.22
N ILE A 75 -4.65 7.71 2.12
CA ILE A 75 -4.09 7.49 0.77
C ILE A 75 -2.86 8.36 0.53
N ASP A 76 -2.86 9.61 0.99
CA ASP A 76 -1.72 10.52 0.84
C ASP A 76 -0.50 10.03 1.61
N ARG A 77 -0.66 9.56 2.84
CA ARG A 77 0.43 8.94 3.60
C ARG A 77 1.00 7.72 2.88
N ARG A 78 0.13 6.85 2.35
CA ARG A 78 0.57 5.69 1.55
C ARG A 78 1.35 6.11 0.30
N ILE A 79 0.88 7.13 -0.43
CA ILE A 79 1.60 7.67 -1.58
C ILE A 79 2.98 8.19 -1.15
N GLN A 80 3.08 8.95 -0.06
CA GLN A 80 4.36 9.47 0.43
C GLN A 80 5.36 8.36 0.76
N ARG A 81 4.89 7.27 1.36
CA ARG A 81 5.70 6.08 1.63
C ARG A 81 6.21 5.41 0.35
N TYR A 82 5.33 5.18 -0.63
CA TYR A 82 5.76 4.62 -1.92
C TYR A 82 6.67 5.56 -2.72
N VAL A 83 6.46 6.88 -2.64
CA VAL A 83 7.34 7.88 -3.26
C VAL A 83 8.73 7.85 -2.62
N PHE A 84 8.81 7.68 -1.30
CA PHE A 84 10.08 7.48 -0.60
C PHE A 84 10.79 6.22 -1.11
N ARG A 85 10.12 5.06 -1.07
CA ARG A 85 10.66 3.79 -1.59
C ARG A 85 11.18 3.96 -3.02
N LYS A 86 10.37 4.55 -3.90
CA LYS A 86 10.73 4.78 -5.31
C LYS A 86 11.94 5.67 -5.45
N LYS A 87 12.02 6.77 -4.68
CA LYS A 87 13.14 7.72 -4.74
C LYS A 87 14.46 7.03 -4.41
N HIS A 88 14.50 6.23 -3.34
CA HIS A 88 15.70 5.55 -2.91
C HIS A 88 16.05 4.38 -3.84
N PHE A 89 15.07 3.56 -4.19
CA PHE A 89 15.28 2.45 -5.11
C PHE A 89 15.73 2.90 -6.50
N SER A 90 15.23 4.04 -7.01
CA SER A 90 15.69 4.60 -8.29
C SER A 90 17.16 5.03 -8.23
N ARG A 91 17.65 5.48 -7.06
CA ARG A 91 19.07 5.82 -6.86
C ARG A 91 19.91 4.55 -6.87
N PHE A 92 19.48 3.51 -6.18
CA PHE A 92 20.11 2.19 -6.25
C PHE A 92 20.21 1.67 -7.68
N LEU A 93 19.11 1.67 -8.43
CA LEU A 93 19.10 1.25 -9.82
C LEU A 93 20.08 2.07 -10.69
N ALA A 94 20.28 3.35 -10.39
CA ALA A 94 21.25 4.19 -11.09
C ALA A 94 22.71 3.83 -10.80
N THR A 95 23.00 3.15 -9.69
CA THR A 95 24.33 2.61 -9.37
C THR A 95 24.65 1.32 -10.11
N LEU A 96 23.65 0.62 -10.62
CA LEU A 96 23.81 -0.62 -11.35
C LEU A 96 24.22 -0.37 -12.79
N THR A 97 25.05 -1.26 -13.32
CA THR A 97 25.38 -1.29 -14.74
C THR A 97 24.14 -1.56 -15.59
N THR A 98 24.19 -1.23 -16.87
CA THR A 98 23.08 -1.51 -17.80
C THR A 98 22.78 -3.01 -17.90
N GLN A 99 23.79 -3.87 -17.81
CA GLN A 99 23.61 -5.32 -17.83
C GLN A 99 22.89 -5.81 -16.57
N GLU A 100 23.31 -5.37 -15.38
CA GLU A 100 22.64 -5.71 -14.11
C GLU A 100 21.18 -5.25 -14.09
N ARG A 101 20.90 -4.02 -14.55
CA ARG A 101 19.51 -3.55 -14.69
C ARG A 101 18.68 -4.43 -15.61
N ASN A 102 19.25 -4.85 -16.74
CA ASN A 102 18.57 -5.74 -17.67
C ASN A 102 18.28 -7.11 -17.02
N PHE A 103 19.18 -7.64 -16.20
CA PHE A 103 18.93 -8.88 -15.46
C PHE A 103 17.78 -8.74 -14.45
N LEU A 104 17.69 -7.62 -13.73
CA LEU A 104 16.61 -7.38 -12.77
C LEU A 104 15.24 -7.18 -13.45
N VAL A 105 15.22 -6.64 -14.66
CA VAL A 105 13.98 -6.42 -15.43
C VAL A 105 13.60 -7.67 -16.24
N SER A 106 14.58 -8.51 -16.60
CA SER A 106 14.32 -9.74 -17.35
C SER A 106 13.60 -10.77 -16.48
N TYR A 107 12.51 -11.32 -17.00
CA TYR A 107 11.79 -12.41 -16.37
C TYR A 107 12.12 -13.74 -17.06
N PRO A 108 12.26 -14.84 -16.32
CA PRO A 108 12.22 -14.98 -14.86
C PRO A 108 13.50 -14.49 -14.16
N LEU A 109 13.36 -14.04 -12.90
CA LEU A 109 14.50 -13.60 -12.05
C LEU A 109 15.48 -14.74 -11.74
N THR A 110 15.13 -15.99 -12.05
CA THR A 110 16.05 -17.14 -11.99
C THR A 110 17.29 -17.01 -12.88
N ASN A 111 17.22 -16.17 -13.92
CA ASN A 111 18.38 -15.87 -14.78
C ASN A 111 19.26 -14.73 -14.22
N CYS A 112 18.84 -14.10 -13.13
CA CYS A 112 19.58 -13.03 -12.48
C CYS A 112 20.70 -13.62 -11.62
N PRO A 113 21.94 -13.08 -11.70
CA PRO A 113 23.02 -13.53 -10.84
C PRO A 113 22.66 -13.41 -9.35
N GLU A 114 22.95 -14.43 -8.55
CA GLU A 114 22.58 -14.47 -7.13
C GLU A 114 23.16 -13.29 -6.32
N TYR A 115 24.37 -12.83 -6.66
CA TYR A 115 24.96 -11.65 -6.03
C TYR A 115 24.11 -10.39 -6.24
N LEU A 116 23.46 -10.26 -7.40
CA LEU A 116 22.66 -9.10 -7.75
C LEU A 116 21.30 -9.16 -7.04
N ILE A 117 20.72 -10.35 -6.91
CA ILE A 117 19.52 -10.59 -6.11
C ILE A 117 19.80 -10.18 -4.66
N LYS A 118 20.85 -10.72 -4.05
CA LYS A 118 21.22 -10.41 -2.66
C LYS A 118 21.44 -8.91 -2.45
N LYS A 119 22.24 -8.29 -3.33
CA LYS A 119 22.49 -6.83 -3.29
C LYS A 119 21.20 -6.01 -3.40
N THR A 120 20.23 -6.46 -4.19
CA THR A 120 18.94 -5.78 -4.35
C THR A 120 18.08 -5.94 -3.09
N LEU A 121 18.06 -7.12 -2.47
CA LEU A 121 17.35 -7.37 -1.22
C LEU A 121 17.96 -6.57 -0.05
N ASP A 122 19.29 -6.50 0.03
CA ASP A 122 19.99 -5.70 1.05
C ASP A 122 19.59 -4.22 0.95
N GLU A 123 19.54 -3.65 -0.25
CA GLU A 123 19.06 -2.28 -0.46
C GLU A 123 17.58 -2.12 -0.06
N ILE A 124 16.73 -3.07 -0.43
CA ILE A 124 15.31 -3.02 -0.06
C ILE A 124 15.15 -3.00 1.46
N ASN A 125 15.90 -3.84 2.18
CA ASN A 125 15.89 -3.86 3.64
C ASN A 125 16.38 -2.54 4.25
N GLU A 126 17.40 -1.90 3.66
CA GLU A 126 17.85 -0.57 4.10
C GLU A 126 16.75 0.49 3.89
N ILE A 127 16.07 0.46 2.74
CA ILE A 127 14.97 1.39 2.42
C ILE A 127 13.81 1.23 3.40
N GLU A 128 13.39 -0.01 3.69
CA GLU A 128 12.30 -0.26 4.64
C GLU A 128 12.69 0.14 6.05
N THR A 129 13.93 -0.18 6.46
CA THR A 129 14.47 0.25 7.76
C THR A 129 14.45 1.77 7.89
N ALA A 130 14.89 2.49 6.86
CA ALA A 130 14.85 3.95 6.82
C ALA A 130 13.42 4.51 6.87
N LEU A 131 12.46 3.79 6.27
CA LEU A 131 11.04 4.15 6.31
C LEU A 131 10.46 3.95 7.72
N CYS A 132 10.76 2.85 8.41
CA CYS A 132 10.36 2.63 9.80
C CYS A 132 10.86 3.75 10.72
N PHE A 133 12.15 4.10 10.62
CA PHE A 133 12.71 5.22 11.38
C PHE A 133 12.03 6.55 11.09
N ARG A 134 11.68 6.81 9.82
CA ARG A 134 10.98 8.04 9.42
C ARG A 134 9.57 8.12 9.99
N GLU A 135 8.86 7.01 10.06
CA GLU A 135 7.49 6.94 10.58
C GLU A 135 7.44 6.80 12.12
N GLY A 136 8.59 6.69 12.79
CA GLY A 136 8.67 6.50 14.23
C GLY A 136 8.19 5.12 14.69
N ILE A 137 8.23 4.13 13.80
CA ILE A 137 7.90 2.73 14.07
C ILE A 137 9.19 2.05 14.52
N GLU A 138 9.24 1.54 15.75
CA GLU A 138 10.37 0.71 16.18
C GLU A 138 10.42 -0.55 15.31
N PRO A 139 11.59 -0.93 14.76
CA PRO A 139 11.71 -2.17 14.01
C PRO A 139 11.45 -3.33 14.98
N GLU A 140 10.28 -3.95 14.91
CA GLU A 140 10.06 -5.21 15.61
C GLU A 140 11.05 -6.24 15.05
N GLU A 141 11.81 -6.89 15.93
CA GLU A 141 12.60 -8.07 15.60
C GLU A 141 11.62 -9.11 15.05
N THR A 142 11.62 -9.31 13.73
CA THR A 142 10.75 -10.27 13.07
C THR A 142 11.18 -11.69 13.42
N ASP A 143 10.70 -12.20 14.56
CA ASP A 143 10.57 -13.64 14.76
C ASP A 143 9.45 -14.11 13.82
N CYS A 144 9.86 -14.54 12.61
CA CYS A 144 8.98 -15.26 11.70
C CYS A 144 8.48 -16.51 12.41
N THR A 145 7.21 -16.52 12.81
CA THR A 145 6.56 -17.72 13.34
C THR A 145 6.35 -18.73 12.21
N ASP A 146 6.30 -20.04 12.50
CA ASP A 146 6.03 -21.09 11.50
C ASP A 146 4.63 -20.99 10.85
N ASP A 147 3.78 -20.07 11.31
CA ASP A 147 2.45 -19.82 10.78
C ASP A 147 2.47 -18.80 9.62
N VAL A 148 2.27 -19.31 8.40
CA VAL A 148 2.28 -18.56 7.15
C VAL A 148 1.16 -17.52 7.08
N ASP A 149 -0.01 -17.82 7.65
CA ASP A 149 -1.15 -16.90 7.60
C ASP A 149 -0.96 -15.69 8.53
N SER A 150 -0.42 -15.92 9.73
CA SER A 150 0.00 -14.86 10.66
C SER A 150 1.11 -13.97 10.07
N ASN A 151 2.10 -14.57 9.39
CA ASN A 151 3.14 -13.81 8.71
C ASN A 151 2.60 -13.00 7.52
N LEU A 152 1.63 -13.54 6.76
CA LEU A 152 0.95 -12.84 5.68
C LEU A 152 0.12 -11.65 6.20
N GLU A 153 -0.56 -11.80 7.34
CA GLU A 153 -1.33 -10.74 7.97
C GLU A 153 -0.42 -9.61 8.48
N ARG A 154 0.71 -9.95 9.11
CA ARG A 154 1.77 -8.98 9.49
C ARG A 154 2.43 -8.31 8.28
N MET A 155 2.60 -9.03 7.19
CA MET A 155 3.05 -8.44 5.94
C MET A 155 2.01 -7.48 5.34
N TYR A 156 0.72 -7.80 5.42
CA TYR A 156 -0.30 -6.84 5.03
C TYR A 156 -0.17 -5.56 5.85
N ASP A 157 0.19 -5.62 7.13
CA ASP A 157 0.51 -4.41 7.91
C ASP A 157 1.83 -3.75 7.47
N PHE A 158 2.89 -4.50 7.16
CA PHE A 158 4.15 -3.95 6.61
C PHE A 158 4.00 -3.31 5.22
N PHE A 159 3.06 -3.79 4.39
CA PHE A 159 2.78 -3.30 3.03
C PHE A 159 1.55 -2.38 2.95
N ALA A 160 0.70 -2.31 4.00
CA ALA A 160 -0.50 -1.47 4.04
C ALA A 160 -0.48 -0.38 5.12
N ILE A 161 0.54 -0.34 5.99
CA ILE A 161 1.02 0.91 6.58
C ILE A 161 1.92 1.52 5.51
#